data_AF-E6VFM5-F1
#
_entry.id   AF-E6VFM5-F1
#
_cell.length_a   1.000
_cell.length_b   1.000
_cell.length_c   1.000
_cell.angle_alpha   90.00
_cell.angle_beta   90.00
_cell.angle_gamma   90.00
#
_symmetry.space_group_name_H-M   'P 1'
#
loop_
_entity.id
_entity.type
_entity.pdbx_description
1 polymer ?
#
loop_
_entity_poly.entity_id
_entity_poly.type
_entity_poly.pdbx_seq_one_letter_code
_entity_poly.pdbx_strand_id
1 'polypeptide(L)'
;MPKLEEVTKSDALTVATFKTHSVKNEAASAKAGRPIYDDMEVCELRYPGNRETVGVFPAHEAFGWREDPQSGEREQLTYALAYPDQYHKFKLGEAQVQSGTPLAELPFLTQGKRLELKALNIHTAEALAALDGKPLKMLGQGGRDLKDQAQVYLDNAAGSADVVALAEQNAALKREIEALKRGLAPAETDGDDEVEDRDAGGESGDETSPFAAMDDIDIANWLEQATGKRPPANIKRATLIKRADEANATLAKDSEAA
;
A
#
# COMPACT_ATOMS: atom_id res chain seq x y z
N MET A 1 -29.77 -22.73 -21.88
CA MET A 1 -29.06 -21.43 -21.74
C MET A 1 -28.72 -21.26 -20.27
N PRO A 2 -27.44 -21.23 -19.90
CA PRO A 2 -27.07 -20.94 -18.52
C PRO A 2 -27.54 -19.51 -18.19
N LYS A 3 -28.15 -19.32 -17.02
CA LYS A 3 -28.56 -17.99 -16.55
C LYS A 3 -27.30 -17.14 -16.39
N LEU A 4 -27.28 -15.99 -17.07
CA LEU A 4 -26.29 -14.94 -16.86
C LEU A 4 -26.55 -14.32 -15.47
N GLU A 5 -25.97 -14.92 -14.44
CA GLU A 5 -25.94 -14.38 -13.07
C GLU A 5 -24.97 -13.19 -12.99
N GLU A 6 -25.23 -12.27 -12.05
CA GLU A 6 -24.30 -11.19 -11.73
C GLU A 6 -22.92 -11.76 -11.42
N VAL A 7 -21.86 -11.10 -11.92
CA VAL A 7 -20.46 -11.47 -11.65
C VAL A 7 -20.26 -11.41 -10.13
N THR A 8 -20.21 -12.57 -9.48
CA THR A 8 -20.11 -12.65 -8.03
C THR A 8 -18.65 -12.52 -7.61
N LYS A 9 -18.42 -12.19 -6.33
CA LYS A 9 -17.08 -12.13 -5.72
C LYS A 9 -16.25 -13.43 -5.92
N SER A 10 -16.90 -14.55 -6.25
CA SER A 10 -16.26 -15.82 -6.60
C SER A 10 -15.52 -15.79 -7.95
N ASP A 11 -15.90 -14.92 -8.88
CA ASP A 11 -15.32 -14.88 -10.24
C ASP A 11 -13.91 -14.27 -10.24
N ALA A 12 -13.61 -13.41 -9.26
CA ALA A 12 -12.29 -12.84 -9.06
C ALA A 12 -11.24 -13.89 -8.65
N LEU A 13 -11.67 -15.04 -8.14
CA LEU A 13 -10.80 -16.15 -7.74
C LEU A 13 -10.65 -17.23 -8.79
N THR A 14 -11.37 -17.10 -9.91
CA THR A 14 -11.35 -18.06 -11.01
C THR A 14 -10.07 -17.90 -11.81
N VAL A 15 -9.41 -19.02 -12.09
CA VAL A 15 -8.23 -19.07 -12.95
C VAL A 15 -8.68 -19.19 -14.39
N ALA A 16 -8.51 -18.11 -15.16
CA ALA A 16 -8.74 -18.10 -16.60
C ALA A 16 -7.45 -18.41 -17.38
N THR A 17 -7.55 -19.25 -18.41
CA THR A 17 -6.46 -19.56 -19.33
C THR A 17 -6.98 -19.69 -20.74
N PHE A 18 -6.45 -18.90 -21.66
CA PHE A 18 -6.82 -18.93 -23.08
C PHE A 18 -5.95 -19.90 -23.86
N LYS A 19 -6.56 -20.59 -24.81
CA LYS A 19 -5.87 -21.52 -25.71
C LYS A 19 -6.59 -21.62 -27.05
N THR A 20 -5.87 -22.09 -28.06
CA THR A 20 -6.48 -22.50 -29.33
C THR A 20 -7.03 -23.90 -29.20
N HIS A 21 -8.28 -24.11 -29.63
CA HIS A 21 -8.94 -25.39 -29.67
C HIS A 21 -9.48 -25.67 -31.07
N SER A 22 -9.05 -26.76 -31.68
CA SER A 22 -9.48 -27.14 -33.01
C SER A 22 -10.83 -27.85 -32.94
N VAL A 23 -11.88 -27.21 -33.46
CA VAL A 23 -13.25 -27.73 -33.50
C VAL A 23 -13.54 -28.30 -34.88
N LYS A 24 -14.12 -29.50 -34.94
CA LYS A 24 -14.47 -30.12 -36.23
C LYS A 24 -15.59 -29.32 -36.90
N ASN A 25 -15.34 -28.84 -38.11
CA ASN A 25 -16.36 -28.22 -38.93
C ASN A 25 -17.11 -29.32 -39.70
N GLU A 26 -18.28 -29.71 -39.20
CA GLU A 26 -19.06 -30.80 -39.79
C GLU A 26 -19.51 -30.49 -41.22
N ALA A 27 -19.90 -29.24 -41.50
CA ALA A 27 -20.35 -28.82 -42.83
C ALA A 27 -19.23 -28.85 -43.87
N ALA A 28 -18.06 -28.30 -43.52
CA ALA A 28 -16.88 -28.33 -44.38
C ALA A 28 -16.35 -29.77 -44.54
N SER A 29 -16.35 -30.55 -43.47
CA SER A 29 -15.93 -31.96 -43.50
C SER A 29 -16.82 -32.80 -44.42
N ALA A 30 -18.14 -32.61 -44.33
CA ALA A 30 -19.11 -33.31 -45.17
C ALA A 30 -18.96 -32.93 -46.65
N LYS A 31 -18.74 -31.65 -46.95
CA LYS A 31 -18.53 -31.16 -48.33
C LYS A 31 -17.21 -31.62 -48.94
N ALA A 32 -16.14 -31.72 -48.13
CA ALA A 32 -14.80 -32.04 -48.60
C ALA A 32 -14.49 -33.55 -48.57
N GLY A 33 -15.36 -34.38 -47.98
CA GLY A 33 -15.15 -35.82 -47.86
C GLY A 33 -13.96 -36.21 -46.96
N ARG A 34 -13.48 -35.30 -46.12
CA ARG A 34 -12.38 -35.51 -45.16
C ARG A 34 -12.60 -34.65 -43.92
N PRO A 35 -12.08 -35.03 -42.74
CA PRO A 35 -12.15 -34.17 -41.55
C PRO A 35 -11.48 -32.82 -41.79
N ILE A 36 -12.24 -31.74 -41.59
CA ILE A 36 -11.76 -30.36 -41.57
C ILE A 36 -12.05 -29.80 -40.17
N TYR A 37 -11.05 -29.14 -39.60
CA TYR A 37 -11.12 -28.51 -38.28
C TYR A 37 -10.84 -27.02 -38.44
N ASP A 38 -11.59 -26.21 -37.70
CA ASP A 38 -11.36 -24.78 -37.58
C ASP A 38 -10.73 -24.51 -36.22
N ASP A 39 -9.72 -23.65 -36.20
CA ASP A 39 -9.10 -23.21 -34.97
C ASP A 39 -9.95 -22.13 -34.32
N MET A 40 -10.36 -22.38 -33.07
CA MET A 40 -11.17 -21.47 -32.29
C MET A 40 -10.46 -21.13 -30.98
N GLU A 41 -10.45 -19.86 -30.63
CA GLU A 41 -9.91 -19.40 -29.36
C GLU A 41 -10.93 -19.66 -28.25
N VAL A 42 -10.47 -20.30 -27.18
CA VAL A 42 -11.31 -20.66 -26.04
C VAL A 42 -10.69 -20.16 -24.75
N CYS A 43 -11.54 -19.80 -23.79
CA CYS A 43 -11.21 -19.54 -22.40
C CYS A 43 -11.53 -20.80 -21.57
N GLU A 44 -10.51 -21.32 -20.90
CA GLU A 44 -10.64 -22.35 -19.88
C GLU A 44 -10.73 -21.67 -18.50
N LEU A 45 -11.83 -21.91 -17.78
CA LEU A 45 -12.04 -21.44 -16.41
C LEU A 45 -11.90 -22.59 -15.41
N ARG A 46 -11.04 -22.39 -14.41
CA ARG A 46 -10.87 -23.28 -13.26
C ARG A 46 -11.26 -22.55 -11.99
N TYR A 47 -12.22 -23.12 -11.28
CA TYR A 47 -12.74 -22.52 -10.05
C TYR A 47 -11.91 -22.96 -8.83
N PRO A 48 -11.71 -22.06 -7.86
CA PRO A 48 -10.97 -22.37 -6.64
C PRO A 48 -11.70 -23.45 -5.83
N GLY A 49 -10.96 -24.44 -5.34
CA GLY A 49 -11.51 -25.55 -4.57
C GLY A 49 -12.31 -26.58 -5.37
N ASN A 50 -12.47 -26.40 -6.69
CA ASN A 50 -13.06 -27.40 -7.58
C ASN A 50 -12.00 -28.02 -8.49
N ARG A 51 -11.76 -29.32 -8.31
CA ARG A 51 -10.70 -30.06 -9.03
C ARG A 51 -11.17 -30.63 -10.36
N GLU A 52 -12.47 -30.89 -10.48
CA GLU A 52 -13.03 -31.72 -11.56
C GLU A 52 -13.70 -30.89 -12.63
N THR A 53 -14.39 -29.81 -12.24
CA THR A 53 -15.12 -28.99 -13.20
C THR A 53 -14.20 -27.94 -13.81
N VAL A 54 -13.95 -28.11 -15.10
CA VAL A 54 -13.26 -27.14 -15.94
C VAL A 54 -14.26 -26.63 -16.97
N GLY A 55 -14.56 -25.34 -16.96
CA GLY A 55 -15.40 -24.70 -17.96
C GLY A 55 -14.56 -24.35 -19.18
N VAL A 56 -15.01 -24.71 -20.39
CA VAL A 56 -14.35 -24.31 -21.64
C VAL A 56 -15.37 -23.60 -22.50
N PHE A 57 -15.10 -22.34 -22.81
CA PHE A 57 -16.00 -21.46 -23.54
C PHE A 57 -15.26 -20.75 -24.68
N PRO A 58 -15.87 -20.51 -25.84
CA PRO A 58 -15.32 -19.59 -26.85
C PRO A 58 -14.92 -18.24 -26.24
N ALA A 59 -13.73 -17.74 -26.60
CA ALA A 59 -13.15 -16.52 -26.02
C ALA A 59 -14.03 -15.27 -26.22
N HIS A 60 -14.79 -15.24 -27.32
CA HIS A 60 -15.70 -14.14 -27.68
C HIS A 60 -17.17 -14.42 -27.35
N GLU A 61 -17.47 -15.51 -26.63
CA GLU A 61 -18.82 -15.73 -26.12
C GLU A 61 -19.13 -14.76 -24.96
N ALA A 62 -20.41 -14.45 -24.78
CA ALA A 62 -20.90 -13.64 -23.67
C ALA A 62 -20.59 -14.31 -22.33
N PHE A 63 -19.83 -13.62 -21.49
CA PHE A 63 -19.52 -13.99 -20.11
C PHE A 63 -20.51 -13.35 -19.13
N GLY A 64 -20.82 -12.07 -19.33
CA GLY A 64 -21.65 -11.31 -18.40
C GLY A 64 -22.05 -9.95 -18.94
N TRP A 65 -22.49 -9.09 -18.03
CA TRP A 65 -22.86 -7.72 -18.35
C TRP A 65 -22.05 -6.77 -17.46
N ARG A 66 -21.62 -5.65 -18.03
CA ARG A 66 -20.99 -4.55 -17.31
C ARG A 66 -21.80 -3.29 -17.53
N GLU A 67 -22.03 -2.52 -16.47
CA GLU A 67 -22.64 -1.20 -16.60
C GLU A 67 -21.54 -0.18 -16.91
N ASP A 68 -21.73 0.61 -17.96
CA ASP A 68 -20.86 1.72 -18.29
C ASP A 68 -21.06 2.85 -17.26
N PRO A 69 -20.02 3.24 -16.50
CA PRO A 69 -20.12 4.29 -15.49
C PRO A 69 -20.55 5.65 -16.03
N GLN A 70 -20.35 5.90 -17.33
CA GLN A 70 -20.58 7.21 -17.95
C GLN A 70 -21.96 7.31 -18.62
N SER A 71 -22.43 6.23 -19.24
CA SER A 71 -23.72 6.19 -19.94
C SER A 71 -24.83 5.48 -19.16
N GLY A 72 -24.49 4.64 -18.17
CA GLY A 72 -25.43 3.78 -17.45
C GLY A 72 -25.97 2.62 -18.29
N GLU A 73 -25.47 2.42 -19.51
CA GLU A 73 -25.89 1.32 -20.38
C GLU A 73 -25.21 0.01 -19.99
N ARG A 74 -25.94 -1.10 -20.16
CA ARG A 74 -25.41 -2.45 -19.93
C ARG A 74 -24.75 -2.96 -21.21
N GLU A 75 -23.43 -3.09 -21.18
CA GLU A 75 -22.64 -3.68 -22.25
C GLU A 75 -22.45 -5.18 -22.00
N GLN A 76 -22.55 -5.99 -23.06
CA GLN A 76 -22.24 -7.41 -23.00
C GLN A 76 -20.72 -7.62 -22.94
N LEU A 77 -20.26 -8.26 -21.87
CA LEU A 77 -18.85 -8.58 -21.66
C LEU A 77 -18.56 -9.98 -22.17
N THR A 78 -17.52 -10.13 -23.00
CA THR A 78 -17.04 -11.45 -23.45
C THR A 78 -15.96 -11.98 -22.50
N TYR A 79 -15.63 -13.28 -22.58
CA TYR A 79 -14.53 -13.84 -21.78
C TYR A 79 -13.19 -13.12 -22.02
N ALA A 80 -12.87 -12.80 -23.27
CA ALA A 80 -11.67 -12.06 -23.65
C ALA A 80 -11.62 -10.66 -23.01
N LEU A 81 -12.77 -9.99 -22.86
CA LEU A 81 -12.87 -8.67 -22.23
C LEU A 81 -12.90 -8.76 -20.69
N ALA A 82 -13.42 -9.85 -20.14
CA ALA A 82 -13.44 -10.09 -18.69
C ALA A 82 -12.04 -10.42 -18.13
N TYR A 83 -11.20 -11.07 -18.94
CA TYR A 83 -9.83 -11.49 -18.57
C TYR A 83 -8.79 -10.93 -19.56
N PRO A 84 -8.67 -9.59 -19.65
CA PRO A 84 -7.89 -8.94 -20.71
C PRO A 84 -6.40 -9.26 -20.61
N ASP A 85 -5.84 -9.35 -19.40
CA ASP A 85 -4.41 -9.65 -19.18
C ASP A 85 -4.04 -11.04 -19.69
N GLN A 86 -4.86 -12.05 -19.40
CA GLN A 86 -4.62 -13.43 -19.82
C GLN A 86 -4.81 -13.56 -21.33
N TYR A 87 -5.82 -12.90 -21.89
CA TYR A 87 -6.07 -12.89 -23.32
C TYR A 87 -4.93 -12.19 -24.09
N HIS A 88 -4.43 -11.07 -23.58
CA HIS A 88 -3.28 -10.37 -24.15
C HIS A 88 -2.02 -11.23 -24.14
N LYS A 89 -1.70 -11.87 -23.00
CA LYS A 89 -0.57 -12.81 -22.90
C LYS A 89 -0.70 -13.97 -23.88
N PHE A 90 -1.91 -14.52 -24.04
CA PHE A 90 -2.19 -15.56 -25.03
C PHE A 90 -1.90 -15.09 -26.47
N LYS A 91 -2.31 -13.87 -26.83
CA LYS A 91 -2.04 -13.30 -28.16
C LYS A 91 -0.55 -13.04 -28.40
N LEU A 92 0.19 -12.70 -27.36
CA LEU A 92 1.64 -12.54 -27.42
C LEU A 92 2.41 -13.88 -27.37
N GLY A 93 1.74 -15.00 -27.11
CA GLY A 93 2.38 -16.30 -26.92
C GLY A 93 3.16 -16.40 -25.60
N GLU A 94 2.88 -15.53 -24.63
CA GLU A 94 3.52 -15.49 -23.32
C GLU A 94 2.88 -16.46 -22.33
N ALA A 95 3.62 -16.80 -21.28
CA ALA A 95 3.09 -17.60 -20.18
C ALA A 95 1.98 -16.85 -19.44
N GLN A 96 0.79 -17.44 -19.38
CA GLN A 96 -0.39 -16.89 -18.70
C GLN A 96 -0.32 -17.09 -17.18
N VAL A 97 0.70 -16.51 -16.56
CA VAL A 97 0.86 -16.55 -15.10
C VAL A 97 -0.19 -15.66 -14.45
N GLN A 98 -0.85 -16.20 -13.41
CA GLN A 98 -1.77 -15.46 -12.55
C GLN A 98 -1.04 -14.26 -11.93
N SER A 99 -1.73 -13.11 -11.89
CA SER A 99 -1.20 -11.90 -11.25
C SER A 99 -1.33 -12.02 -9.73
N GLY A 100 -0.31 -11.58 -9.00
CA GLY A 100 -0.27 -11.61 -7.53
C GLY A 100 1.00 -12.26 -6.98
N THR A 101 1.04 -12.37 -5.66
CA THR A 101 2.17 -12.95 -4.92
C THR A 101 2.14 -14.47 -5.05
N PRO A 102 3.15 -15.12 -5.65
CA PRO A 102 3.19 -16.58 -5.77
C PRO A 102 3.18 -17.27 -4.40
N LEU A 103 2.51 -18.41 -4.28
CA LEU A 103 2.54 -19.21 -3.03
C LEU A 103 3.95 -19.62 -2.58
N ALA A 104 4.94 -19.56 -3.47
CA ALA A 104 6.35 -19.83 -3.15
C ALA A 104 6.93 -18.81 -2.16
N GLU A 105 6.46 -17.56 -2.20
CA GLU A 105 6.93 -16.47 -1.33
C GLU A 105 6.41 -16.60 0.11
N LEU A 106 5.35 -17.38 0.34
CA LEU A 106 4.76 -17.56 1.67
C LEU A 106 5.64 -18.49 2.52
N PRO A 107 6.37 -17.98 3.54
CA PRO A 107 7.38 -18.75 4.26
C PRO A 107 6.77 -19.81 5.18
N PHE A 108 5.52 -19.62 5.60
CA PHE A 108 4.80 -20.58 6.45
C PHE A 108 4.28 -21.80 5.69
N LEU A 109 4.28 -21.77 4.35
CA LEU A 109 3.84 -22.90 3.54
C LEU A 109 4.99 -23.89 3.28
N THR A 110 4.73 -25.16 3.56
CA THR A 110 5.61 -26.25 3.12
C THR A 110 5.44 -26.51 1.62
N GLN A 111 6.42 -27.17 0.99
CA GLN A 111 6.30 -27.55 -0.43
C GLN A 111 5.08 -28.43 -0.70
N GLY A 112 4.78 -29.38 0.21
CA GLY A 112 3.57 -30.21 0.12
C GLY A 112 2.30 -29.38 0.10
N LYS A 113 2.16 -28.43 1.03
CA LYS A 113 0.98 -27.54 1.08
C LYS A 113 0.87 -26.63 -0.14
N ARG A 114 1.99 -26.14 -0.68
CA ARG A 114 1.99 -25.39 -1.94
C ARG A 114 1.45 -26.21 -3.10
N LEU A 115 1.80 -27.50 -3.20
CA LEU A 115 1.30 -28.38 -4.25
C LEU A 115 -0.18 -28.73 -4.05
N GLU A 116 -0.62 -28.94 -2.81
CA GLU A 116 -2.04 -29.15 -2.49
C GLU A 116 -2.89 -27.95 -2.89
N LEU A 117 -2.46 -26.73 -2.55
CA LEU A 117 -3.17 -25.50 -2.93
C LEU A 117 -3.23 -25.32 -4.45
N LYS A 118 -2.13 -25.57 -5.16
CA LYS A 118 -2.11 -25.56 -6.63
C LYS A 118 -3.06 -26.60 -7.23
N ALA A 119 -3.14 -27.78 -6.64
CA ALA A 119 -4.10 -28.82 -7.07
C ALA A 119 -5.56 -28.41 -6.85
N LEU A 120 -5.83 -27.46 -5.93
CA LEU A 120 -7.12 -26.83 -5.70
C LEU A 120 -7.32 -25.54 -6.53
N ASN A 121 -6.47 -25.30 -7.52
CA ASN A 121 -6.44 -24.11 -8.38
C ASN A 121 -6.15 -22.79 -7.64
N ILE A 122 -5.52 -22.85 -6.47
CA ILE A 122 -5.08 -21.66 -5.72
C ILE A 122 -3.58 -21.46 -6.00
N HIS A 123 -3.25 -20.35 -6.68
CA HIS A 123 -1.89 -20.11 -7.20
C HIS A 123 -1.18 -18.93 -6.53
N THR A 124 -1.92 -18.02 -5.90
CA THR A 124 -1.39 -16.78 -5.32
C THR A 124 -1.86 -16.59 -3.87
N ALA A 125 -1.18 -15.74 -3.12
CA ALA A 125 -1.51 -15.41 -1.74
C ALA A 125 -2.85 -14.66 -1.65
N GLU A 126 -3.12 -13.78 -2.61
CA GLU A 126 -4.38 -13.03 -2.72
C GLU A 126 -5.55 -13.98 -2.93
N ALA A 127 -5.39 -14.98 -3.80
CA ALA A 127 -6.40 -16.00 -4.02
C ALA A 127 -6.66 -16.83 -2.76
N LEU A 128 -5.62 -17.16 -1.99
CA LEU A 128 -5.74 -17.88 -0.72
C LEU A 128 -6.47 -17.06 0.36
N ALA A 129 -6.12 -15.77 0.49
CA ALA A 129 -6.74 -14.87 1.47
C ALA A 129 -8.21 -14.57 1.14
N ALA A 130 -8.56 -14.51 -0.13
CA ALA A 130 -9.91 -14.22 -0.58
C ALA A 130 -10.87 -15.43 -0.54
N LEU A 131 -10.39 -16.66 -0.27
CA LEU A 131 -11.25 -17.85 -0.20
C LEU A 131 -12.36 -17.71 0.84
N ASP A 132 -13.57 -18.11 0.48
CA ASP A 132 -14.71 -18.22 1.39
C ASP A 132 -15.58 -19.44 1.08
N GLY A 133 -16.70 -19.56 1.80
CA GLY A 133 -17.77 -20.50 1.47
C GLY A 133 -17.35 -21.96 1.27
N LYS A 134 -17.75 -22.53 0.13
CA LYS A 134 -17.47 -23.92 -0.25
C LYS A 134 -15.99 -24.16 -0.57
N PRO A 135 -15.29 -23.31 -1.34
CA PRO A 135 -13.85 -23.43 -1.57
C PRO A 135 -13.03 -23.53 -0.28
N LEU A 136 -13.33 -22.69 0.72
CA LEU A 136 -12.64 -22.71 2.01
C LEU A 136 -12.86 -24.03 2.77
N LYS A 137 -14.07 -24.58 2.72
CA LYS A 137 -14.37 -25.89 3.33
C LYS A 137 -13.61 -27.03 2.67
N MET A 138 -13.30 -26.93 1.37
CA MET A 138 -12.55 -27.95 0.63
C MET A 138 -11.06 -28.00 0.99
N LEU A 139 -10.50 -26.96 1.62
CA LEU A 139 -9.15 -27.04 2.19
C LEU A 139 -9.07 -27.98 3.41
N GLY A 140 -10.21 -28.29 4.03
CA GLY A 140 -10.27 -29.14 5.22
C GLY A 140 -9.77 -28.44 6.48
N GLN A 141 -9.25 -29.24 7.43
CA GLN A 141 -8.79 -28.74 8.72
C GLN A 141 -7.58 -27.80 8.56
N GLY A 142 -7.64 -26.64 9.22
CA GLY A 142 -6.60 -25.61 9.11
C GLY A 142 -6.73 -24.69 7.89
N GLY A 143 -7.75 -24.86 7.03
CA GLY A 143 -7.96 -23.98 5.89
C GLY A 143 -8.24 -22.52 6.28
N ARG A 144 -8.92 -22.29 7.41
CA ARG A 144 -9.15 -20.95 7.97
C ARG A 144 -7.84 -20.31 8.43
N ASP A 145 -7.02 -21.06 9.16
CA ASP A 145 -5.73 -20.57 9.66
C ASP A 145 -4.79 -20.22 8.51
N LEU A 146 -4.77 -21.02 7.43
CA LEU A 146 -3.98 -20.73 6.22
C LEU A 146 -4.44 -19.45 5.51
N LYS A 147 -5.76 -19.25 5.40
CA LYS A 147 -6.34 -18.02 4.87
C LYS A 147 -5.91 -16.82 5.72
N ASP A 148 -6.06 -16.91 7.04
CA ASP A 148 -5.77 -15.81 7.95
C ASP A 148 -4.26 -15.49 7.94
N GLN A 149 -3.39 -16.49 7.87
CA GLN A 149 -1.94 -16.30 7.69
C GLN A 149 -1.58 -15.65 6.36
N ALA A 150 -2.28 -16.00 5.27
CA ALA A 150 -2.09 -15.36 3.97
C ALA A 150 -2.52 -13.89 4.00
N GLN A 151 -3.63 -13.59 4.67
CA GLN A 151 -4.08 -12.20 4.87
C GLN A 151 -3.05 -11.40 5.67
N VAL A 152 -2.58 -11.93 6.81
CA VAL A 152 -1.55 -11.30 7.63
C VAL A 152 -0.26 -11.07 6.84
N TYR A 153 0.14 -12.01 5.99
CA TYR A 153 1.31 -11.84 5.13
C TYR A 153 1.15 -10.64 4.17
N LEU A 154 -0.01 -10.55 3.50
CA LEU A 154 -0.31 -9.44 2.58
C LEU A 154 -0.38 -8.10 3.31
N ASP A 155 -0.99 -8.07 4.49
CA ASP A 155 -1.10 -6.86 5.31
C ASP A 155 0.29 -6.38 5.77
N ASN A 156 1.15 -7.31 6.19
CA ASN A 156 2.53 -7.00 6.58
C ASN A 156 3.38 -6.53 5.39
N ALA A 157 3.21 -7.14 4.22
CA ALA A 157 3.90 -6.71 3.00
C ALA A 157 3.50 -5.27 2.64
N ALA A 158 2.22 -4.94 2.70
CA ALA A 158 1.72 -3.57 2.47
C ALA A 158 2.25 -2.58 3.52
N GLY A 159 2.14 -2.91 4.81
CA GLY A 159 2.63 -2.05 5.89
C GLY A 159 4.14 -1.82 5.86
N SER A 160 4.92 -2.82 5.44
CA SER A 160 6.36 -2.68 5.28
C SER A 160 6.74 -1.74 4.13
N ALA A 161 5.98 -1.75 3.03
CA ALA A 161 6.19 -0.85 1.89
C ALA A 161 5.92 0.61 2.28
N ASP A 162 4.88 0.87 3.08
CA ASP A 162 4.55 2.21 3.57
C ASP A 162 5.64 2.75 4.51
N VAL A 163 6.16 1.91 5.41
CA VAL A 163 7.26 2.30 6.32
C VAL A 163 8.54 2.60 5.54
N VAL A 164 8.86 1.82 4.51
CA VAL A 164 10.03 2.04 3.64
C VAL A 164 9.85 3.34 2.84
N ALA A 165 8.70 3.56 2.21
CA ALA A 165 8.42 4.77 1.46
C ALA A 165 8.47 6.03 2.35
N LEU A 166 7.94 5.94 3.57
CA LEU A 166 8.00 7.03 4.54
C LEU A 166 9.43 7.29 5.03
N ALA A 167 10.25 6.24 5.19
CA ALA A 167 11.67 6.38 5.53
C ALA A 167 12.47 7.03 4.39
N GLU A 168 12.19 6.68 3.14
CA GLU A 168 12.81 7.29 1.95
C GLU A 168 12.42 8.77 1.81
N GLN A 169 11.14 9.11 2.00
CA GLN A 169 10.67 10.50 2.02
C GLN A 169 11.34 11.30 3.14
N ASN A 170 11.44 10.74 4.35
CA ASN A 170 12.15 11.39 5.46
C ASN A 170 13.64 11.58 5.17
N ALA A 171 14.29 10.62 4.51
CA ALA A 171 15.68 10.76 4.10
C ALA A 171 15.86 11.83 3.01
N ALA A 172 14.95 11.91 2.05
CA ALA A 172 14.95 12.93 1.00
C ALA A 172 14.74 14.33 1.57
N LEU A 173 13.74 14.51 2.44
CA LEU A 173 13.46 15.77 3.13
C LEU A 173 14.63 16.20 4.01
N LYS A 174 15.28 15.28 4.72
CA LYS A 174 16.49 15.59 5.51
C LYS A 174 17.65 16.08 4.64
N ARG A 175 17.86 15.48 3.46
CA ARG A 175 18.88 15.95 2.51
C ARG A 175 18.55 17.33 1.96
N GLU A 176 17.29 17.63 1.70
CA GLU A 176 16.84 18.94 1.25
C GLU A 176 17.02 20.00 2.33
N ILE A 177 16.64 19.70 3.58
CA ILE A 177 16.89 20.58 4.73
C ILE A 177 18.39 20.82 4.91
N GLU A 178 19.24 19.80 4.77
CA GLU A 178 20.69 19.96 4.89
C GLU A 178 21.27 20.82 3.75
N ALA A 179 20.79 20.63 2.51
CA ALA A 179 21.19 21.44 1.36
C ALA A 179 20.78 22.91 1.51
N LEU A 180 19.55 23.17 1.96
CA LEU A 180 19.05 24.51 2.24
C LEU A 180 19.81 25.17 3.40
N LYS A 181 20.08 24.43 4.48
CA LYS A 181 20.89 24.92 5.61
C LYS A 181 22.33 25.23 5.19
N ARG A 182 22.93 24.43 4.31
CA ARG A 182 24.26 24.70 3.76
C ARG A 182 24.28 25.93 2.85
N GLY A 183 23.19 26.19 2.12
CA GLY A 183 23.01 27.42 1.34
C GLY A 183 22.73 28.67 2.18
N LEU A 184 22.26 28.49 3.43
CA LEU A 184 22.02 29.57 4.41
C LEU A 184 23.19 29.81 5.36
N ALA A 185 24.27 29.03 5.30
CA ALA A 185 25.47 29.28 6.09
C ALA A 185 26.21 30.50 5.48
N PRO A 186 26.28 31.66 6.16
CA PRO A 186 27.00 32.81 5.65
C PRO A 186 28.50 32.52 5.63
N ALA A 187 29.18 33.02 4.60
CA ALA A 187 30.62 33.10 4.58
C ALA A 187 31.08 33.94 5.79
N GLU A 188 31.78 33.30 6.72
CA GLU A 188 32.59 33.99 7.72
C GLU A 188 33.72 34.71 6.96
N THR A 189 33.50 35.99 6.65
CA THR A 189 34.58 36.94 6.46
C THR A 189 34.82 37.60 7.80
N ASP A 190 35.98 37.33 8.39
CA ASP A 190 36.65 38.19 9.36
C ASP A 190 36.55 39.66 8.93
N GLY A 191 36.15 40.55 9.83
CA GLY A 191 36.04 41.97 9.54
C GLY A 191 35.22 42.73 10.55
N ASP A 192 35.93 43.25 11.54
CA ASP A 192 35.58 44.27 12.52
C ASP A 192 34.90 45.52 11.88
N ASP A 193 34.16 46.26 12.71
CA ASP A 193 33.60 47.63 12.55
C ASP A 193 32.13 47.85 12.08
N GLU A 194 31.33 48.20 13.09
CA GLU A 194 30.41 49.36 13.24
C GLU A 194 29.23 49.69 12.27
N VAL A 195 28.07 49.84 12.95
CA VAL A 195 26.93 50.80 12.86
C VAL A 195 25.79 50.71 11.81
N GLU A 196 24.58 50.53 12.38
CA GLU A 196 23.28 51.26 12.16
C GLU A 196 22.50 51.04 10.84
N ASP A 197 21.15 50.95 10.75
CA ASP A 197 19.99 51.12 11.65
C ASP A 197 18.68 50.80 10.83
N ARG A 198 17.53 50.63 11.53
CA ARG A 198 16.07 50.68 11.12
C ARG A 198 15.39 49.36 10.73
N ASP A 199 14.27 48.94 11.33
CA ASP A 199 13.11 49.71 11.83
C ASP A 199 12.39 49.03 13.02
N ALA A 200 11.78 49.88 13.85
CA ALA A 200 11.46 49.73 15.26
C ALA A 200 10.02 49.28 15.57
N GLY A 201 9.83 48.67 16.76
CA GLY A 201 8.51 48.47 17.35
C GLY A 201 8.49 47.77 18.73
N GLY A 202 8.98 48.44 19.79
CA GLY A 202 8.36 48.33 21.13
C GLY A 202 9.15 47.68 22.30
N GLU A 203 10.07 48.45 22.87
CA GLU A 203 10.36 48.66 24.32
C GLU A 203 10.77 47.51 25.28
N SER A 204 12.05 47.63 25.69
CA SER A 204 12.60 47.68 27.07
C SER A 204 13.36 46.45 27.61
N GLY A 205 14.67 46.69 27.86
CA GLY A 205 15.48 45.97 28.85
C GLY A 205 16.45 44.93 28.28
N ASP A 206 17.55 45.38 27.68
CA ASP A 206 18.68 44.53 27.28
C ASP A 206 19.52 44.14 28.52
N GLU A 207 19.07 43.10 29.21
CA GLU A 207 19.97 42.06 29.72
C GLU A 207 19.64 40.84 28.87
N THR A 208 20.58 40.37 28.06
CA THR A 208 20.36 39.15 27.28
C THR A 208 20.11 38.00 28.26
N SER A 209 18.83 37.65 28.44
CA SER A 209 18.39 36.62 29.38
C SER A 209 19.23 35.34 29.18
N PRO A 210 19.77 34.75 30.26
CA PRO A 210 20.50 33.47 30.16
C PRO A 210 19.60 32.34 29.62
N PHE A 211 18.27 32.51 29.66
CA PHE A 211 17.29 31.56 29.13
C PHE A 211 16.93 31.81 27.66
N ALA A 212 17.42 32.88 27.02
CA ALA A 212 17.12 33.19 25.61
C ALA A 212 17.64 32.11 24.65
N ALA A 213 18.74 31.44 24.99
CA ALA A 213 19.37 30.38 24.20
C ALA A 213 18.85 28.96 24.53
N MET A 214 18.04 28.80 25.58
CA MET A 214 17.50 27.49 25.99
C MET A 214 16.24 27.14 25.20
N ASP A 215 15.93 25.83 25.10
CA ASP A 215 14.68 25.39 24.49
C ASP A 215 13.48 25.53 25.45
N ASP A 216 12.26 25.57 24.90
CA ASP A 216 11.05 25.83 25.70
C ASP A 216 10.79 24.72 26.75
N ILE A 217 11.26 23.50 26.51
CA ILE A 217 11.09 22.35 27.40
C ILE A 217 12.06 22.47 28.58
N ASP A 218 13.30 22.86 28.31
CA ASP A 218 14.36 23.06 29.30
C ASP A 218 14.04 24.24 30.21
N ILE A 219 13.53 25.35 29.68
CA ILE A 219 13.08 26.49 30.50
C ILE A 219 11.91 26.08 31.40
N ALA A 220 10.97 25.28 30.91
CA ALA A 220 9.83 24.80 31.71
C ALA A 220 10.27 23.84 32.83
N ASN A 221 11.20 22.95 32.54
CA ASN A 221 11.79 22.03 33.53
C ASN A 221 12.61 22.80 34.58
N TRP A 222 13.36 23.82 34.17
CA TRP A 222 14.11 24.69 35.08
C TRP A 222 13.18 25.48 36.01
N LEU A 223 12.09 26.05 35.47
CA LEU A 223 11.08 26.76 36.26
C LEU A 223 10.39 25.85 37.28
N GLU A 224 10.12 24.59 36.93
CA GLU A 224 9.56 23.59 37.83
C GLU A 224 10.51 23.28 39.00
N GLN A 225 11.81 23.19 38.74
CA GLN A 225 12.83 23.01 39.79
C GLN A 225 13.02 24.26 40.66
N ALA A 226 13.01 25.45 40.07
CA ALA A 226 13.24 26.71 40.76
C ALA A 226 12.04 27.17 41.61
N THR A 227 10.82 27.00 41.11
CA THR A 227 9.60 27.56 41.74
C THR A 227 8.66 26.50 42.32
N GLY A 228 8.93 25.21 42.08
CA GLY A 228 8.07 24.09 42.49
C GLY A 228 6.74 24.00 41.74
N LYS A 229 6.51 24.83 40.72
CA LYS A 229 5.29 24.86 39.91
C LYS A 229 5.61 24.80 38.43
N ARG A 230 5.07 23.78 37.76
CA ARG A 230 5.23 23.62 36.31
C ARG A 230 4.38 24.65 35.54
N PRO A 231 4.96 25.42 34.61
CA PRO A 231 4.19 26.30 33.72
C PRO A 231 3.23 25.49 32.82
N PRO A 232 2.03 26.03 32.50
CA PRO A 232 1.12 25.38 31.56
C PRO A 232 1.71 25.30 30.14
N ALA A 233 1.44 24.21 29.45
CA ALA A 233 2.10 23.84 28.18
C ALA A 233 1.87 24.82 27.00
N ASN A 234 0.85 25.68 27.07
CA ASN A 234 0.45 26.57 25.96
C ASN A 234 0.87 28.04 26.18
N ILE A 235 1.97 28.30 26.89
CA ILE A 235 2.51 29.65 27.11
C ILE A 235 3.44 30.04 25.95
N LYS A 236 3.38 31.31 25.51
CA LYS A 236 4.32 31.86 24.52
C LYS A 236 5.75 31.93 25.07
N ARG A 237 6.75 31.56 24.28
CA ARG A 237 8.19 31.58 24.63
C ARG A 237 8.65 32.86 25.34
N ALA A 238 8.26 34.04 24.86
CA ALA A 238 8.61 35.31 25.49
C ALA A 238 8.12 35.44 26.95
N THR A 239 6.94 34.91 27.26
CA THR A 239 6.38 34.90 28.62
C THR A 239 7.06 33.85 29.51
N LEU A 240 7.52 32.74 28.91
CA LEU A 240 8.27 31.70 29.60
C LEU A 240 9.65 32.22 30.04
N ILE A 241 10.38 32.89 29.13
CA ILE A 241 11.67 33.52 29.40
C ILE A 241 11.55 34.57 30.51
N LYS A 242 10.55 35.47 30.42
CA LYS A 242 10.32 36.49 31.46
C LYS A 242 10.10 35.89 32.85
N ARG A 243 9.32 34.80 32.94
CA ARG A 243 9.10 34.11 34.23
C ARG A 243 10.38 33.45 34.75
N ALA A 244 11.22 32.93 33.85
CA ALA A 244 12.49 32.34 34.21
C ALA A 244 13.48 33.38 34.72
N ASP A 245 13.55 34.55 34.06
CA ASP A 245 14.37 35.68 34.52
C ASP A 245 13.94 36.19 35.89
N GLU A 246 12.63 36.34 36.12
CA GLU A 246 12.09 36.74 37.42
C GLU A 246 12.45 35.73 38.52
N ALA A 247 12.31 34.42 38.26
CA ALA A 247 12.67 33.37 39.20
C ALA A 247 14.20 33.32 39.46
N ASN A 248 15.01 33.54 38.43
CA ASN A 248 16.47 33.57 38.56
C ASN A 248 16.94 34.76 39.38
N ALA A 249 16.33 35.94 39.17
CA ALA A 249 16.59 37.13 39.96
C ALA A 249 16.18 36.95 41.43
N THR A 250 15.11 36.20 41.74
CA THR A 250 14.75 35.88 43.14
C THR A 250 15.75 34.94 43.80
N LEU A 251 16.18 33.89 43.09
CA LEU A 251 17.17 32.94 43.61
C LEU A 251 18.52 33.60 43.85
N ALA A 252 18.94 34.51 42.95
CA ALA A 252 20.16 35.28 43.13
C ALA A 252 20.11 36.14 44.41
N LYS A 253 18.99 36.82 44.67
CA LYS A 253 18.80 37.64 45.88
C LYS A 253 18.76 36.81 47.16
N ASP A 254 18.12 35.65 47.13
CA ASP A 254 18.05 34.76 48.30
C ASP A 254 19.42 34.13 48.62
N SER A 255 20.28 33.94 47.61
CA SER A 255 21.65 33.44 47.79
C SER A 255 22.64 34.49 48.31
N GLU A 256 22.36 35.78 48.11
CA GLU A 256 23.21 36.90 48.54
C GLU A 256 22.84 37.40 49.96
N ALA A 257 21.66 37.01 50.47
CA ALA A 257 21.16 37.37 51.80
C ALA A 257 21.41 36.31 52.90
N ALA A 258 22.07 35.19 52.57
CA ALA A 258 22.41 34.08 53.47
C ALA A 258 23.90 34.08 53.84
#